data_AF-A0AAV6A2H2-F1
#
_entry.id   AF-A0AAV6A2H2-F1
#
_cell.length_a   1.000
_cell.length_b   1.000
_cell.length_c   1.000
_cell.angle_alpha   90.00
_cell.angle_beta   90.00
_cell.angle_gamma   90.00
#
_symmetry.space_group_name_H-M   'P 1'
#
loop_
_entity.id
_entity.type
_entity.pdbx_description
1 polymer ?
#
loop_
_entity_poly.entity_id
_entity_poly.type
_entity_poly.pdbx_seq_one_letter_code
_entity_poly.pdbx_strand_id
1 'polypeptide(L)'
;MTACASPMPAGVVVAAVRERSPAARAALRPGDRIVAINGQALRDVIDFHFHAGQEQLRLSFEREGRKRAAVLWRAGPDLGLELEAPRPGEIDTCSNKCVFCFIHQLPRGMRRSLYVKDDDFRLSFLHGNYITLTDLEEHEL
;
A
#
# COMPACT_ATOMS: atom_id res chain seq x y z
N MET A 1 0.89 10.04 25.06
CA MET A 1 0.51 8.62 25.10
C MET A 1 -0.87 8.46 24.48
N THR A 2 -0.92 8.25 23.16
CA THR A 2 -1.88 7.34 22.52
C THR A 2 -1.19 6.94 21.22
N ALA A 3 -0.57 5.75 21.20
CA ALA A 3 -0.10 5.17 19.95
C ALA A 3 -1.35 4.90 19.09
N CYS A 4 -1.51 5.63 18.00
CA CYS A 4 -2.56 5.43 17.02
C CYS A 4 -2.09 4.51 15.89
N ALA A 5 -1.18 3.56 16.15
CA ALA A 5 -0.90 2.48 15.22
C ALA A 5 -2.05 1.47 15.31
N SER A 6 -3.18 1.77 14.68
CA SER A 6 -4.16 0.71 14.39
C SER A 6 -3.45 -0.28 13.47
N PRO A 7 -3.46 -1.60 13.76
CA PRO A 7 -2.83 -2.57 12.88
C PRO A 7 -3.54 -2.46 11.53
N MET A 8 -2.84 -1.89 10.53
CA MET A 8 -3.34 -1.81 9.18
C MET A 8 -3.73 -3.23 8.75
N PRO A 9 -4.90 -3.42 8.14
CA PRO A 9 -5.26 -4.74 7.65
C PRO A 9 -4.26 -5.09 6.54
N ALA A 10 -3.30 -5.95 6.88
CA ALA A 10 -2.16 -6.27 6.04
C ALA A 10 -2.58 -6.71 4.63
N GLY A 11 -1.86 -6.22 3.63
CA GLY A 11 -1.99 -6.63 2.24
C GLY A 11 -2.46 -5.53 1.30
N VAL A 12 -2.51 -5.86 0.01
CA VAL A 12 -2.88 -4.94 -1.07
C VAL A 12 -4.15 -5.41 -1.76
N VAL A 13 -5.03 -4.47 -2.09
CA VAL A 13 -6.29 -4.77 -2.79
C VAL A 13 -6.08 -4.62 -4.29
N VAL A 14 -6.56 -5.59 -5.06
CA VAL A 14 -6.54 -5.54 -6.52
C VAL A 14 -7.66 -4.60 -6.99
N ALA A 15 -7.30 -3.50 -7.62
CA ALA A 15 -8.23 -2.55 -8.23
C ALA A 15 -8.72 -3.06 -9.59
N ALA A 16 -7.80 -3.54 -10.44
CA ALA A 16 -8.13 -4.09 -11.74
C ALA A 16 -7.17 -5.20 -12.17
N VAL A 17 -7.65 -6.06 -13.07
CA VAL A 17 -6.85 -7.14 -13.67
C VAL A 17 -6.93 -7.00 -15.18
N ARG A 18 -5.78 -6.83 -15.83
CA ARG A 18 -5.69 -6.72 -17.28
C ARG A 18 -5.99 -8.07 -17.92
N GLU A 19 -6.80 -8.08 -18.98
CA GLU A 19 -7.07 -9.31 -19.74
C GLU A 19 -5.79 -9.91 -20.34
N ARG A 20 -5.78 -11.24 -20.53
CA ARG A 20 -4.66 -11.99 -21.10
C ARG A 20 -3.33 -11.83 -20.34
N SER A 21 -3.38 -11.37 -19.09
CA SER A 21 -2.21 -11.23 -18.22
C SER A 21 -1.90 -12.50 -17.40
N PRO A 22 -0.70 -12.60 -16.78
CA PRO A 22 -0.43 -13.61 -15.75
C PRO A 22 -1.47 -13.64 -14.64
N ALA A 23 -1.90 -12.47 -14.15
CA ALA A 23 -2.91 -12.37 -13.09
C ALA A 23 -4.29 -12.88 -13.52
N ALA A 24 -4.71 -12.58 -14.74
CA ALA A 24 -5.97 -13.09 -15.29
C ALA A 24 -5.95 -14.63 -15.42
N ARG A 25 -4.83 -15.19 -15.90
CA ARG A 25 -4.63 -16.65 -15.98
C ARG A 25 -4.62 -17.32 -14.60
N ALA A 26 -4.17 -16.60 -13.58
CA ALA A 26 -4.20 -17.03 -12.18
C ALA A 26 -5.57 -16.84 -11.50
N ALA A 27 -6.59 -16.41 -12.26
CA ALA A 27 -7.97 -16.19 -11.80
C ALA A 27 -8.11 -15.16 -10.66
N LEU A 28 -7.18 -14.21 -10.60
CA LEU A 28 -7.32 -13.01 -9.76
C LEU A 28 -8.43 -12.12 -10.30
N ARG A 29 -9.07 -11.38 -9.40
CA ARG A 29 -10.20 -10.50 -9.69
C ARG A 29 -10.08 -9.19 -8.93
N PRO A 30 -10.70 -8.11 -9.44
CA PRO A 30 -10.90 -6.89 -8.65
C PRO A 30 -11.54 -7.21 -7.30
N GLY A 31 -11.04 -6.57 -6.23
CA GLY A 31 -11.47 -6.80 -4.85
C GLY A 31 -10.75 -7.95 -4.13
N ASP A 32 -9.89 -8.72 -4.80
CA ASP A 32 -9.02 -9.66 -4.11
C ASP A 32 -8.00 -8.91 -3.25
N ARG A 33 -7.85 -9.32 -1.99
CA ARG A 33 -6.82 -8.78 -1.09
C ARG A 33 -5.63 -9.72 -1.04
N ILE A 34 -4.51 -9.35 -1.64
CA ILE A 34 -3.27 -10.13 -1.61
C ILE A 34 -2.58 -9.86 -0.27
N VAL A 35 -2.38 -10.92 0.53
CA VAL A 35 -1.85 -10.83 1.89
C VAL A 35 -0.40 -11.34 1.98
N ALA A 36 0.05 -12.15 1.03
CA ALA A 36 1.43 -12.65 1.00
C ALA A 36 1.88 -13.04 -0.41
N ILE A 37 3.19 -12.94 -0.65
CA ILE A 37 3.87 -13.45 -1.85
C ILE A 37 5.02 -14.36 -1.42
N ASN A 38 5.06 -15.59 -1.93
CA ASN A 38 6.12 -16.55 -1.62
C ASN A 38 6.32 -16.78 -0.11
N GLY A 39 5.21 -16.72 0.64
CA GLY A 39 5.21 -16.87 2.11
C GLY A 39 5.62 -15.63 2.90
N GLN A 40 6.02 -14.54 2.22
CA GLN A 40 6.30 -13.25 2.85
C GLN A 40 5.02 -12.43 2.95
N ALA A 41 4.66 -12.01 4.15
CA ALA A 41 3.48 -11.18 4.39
C ALA A 41 3.66 -9.80 3.75
N LEU A 42 2.61 -9.29 3.12
CA LEU A 42 2.61 -7.96 2.54
C LEU A 42 2.00 -6.97 3.52
N ARG A 43 2.69 -5.85 3.75
CA ARG A 43 2.08 -4.70 4.43
C ARG A 43 1.37 -3.80 3.42
N ASP A 44 2.05 -3.49 2.32
CA ASP A 44 1.61 -2.51 1.33
C ASP A 44 2.10 -2.81 -0.10
N VAL A 45 1.93 -1.83 -0.99
CA VAL A 45 2.28 -1.89 -2.41
C VAL A 45 3.79 -1.98 -2.66
N ILE A 46 4.63 -1.47 -1.77
CA ILE A 46 6.08 -1.55 -1.93
C ILE A 46 6.52 -2.98 -1.65
N ASP A 47 6.02 -3.60 -0.57
CA ASP A 47 6.28 -5.02 -0.28
C ASP A 47 5.81 -5.89 -1.45
N PHE A 48 4.64 -5.57 -2.04
CA PHE A 48 4.16 -6.24 -3.24
C PHE A 48 5.18 -6.13 -4.39
N HIS A 49 5.62 -4.93 -4.75
CA HIS A 49 6.55 -4.73 -5.87
C HIS A 49 7.90 -5.40 -5.62
N PHE A 50 8.40 -5.36 -4.38
CA PHE A 50 9.63 -6.00 -3.98
C PHE A 50 9.57 -7.52 -4.16
N HIS A 51 8.52 -8.16 -3.63
CA HIS A 51 8.37 -9.62 -3.73
C HIS A 51 7.89 -10.10 -5.11
N ALA A 52 7.22 -9.24 -5.88
CA ALA A 52 6.77 -9.53 -7.25
C ALA A 52 7.90 -9.67 -8.28
N GLY A 53 9.15 -9.40 -7.91
CA GLY A 53 10.30 -9.47 -8.81
C GLY A 53 10.70 -10.88 -9.27
N GLN A 54 10.21 -11.93 -8.61
CA GLN A 54 10.58 -13.33 -8.90
C GLN A 54 9.86 -13.88 -10.14
N GLU A 55 10.45 -14.89 -10.78
CA GLU A 55 9.86 -15.54 -11.97
C GLU A 55 8.58 -16.31 -11.64
N GLN A 56 8.59 -17.07 -10.54
CA GLN A 56 7.44 -17.80 -10.04
C GLN A 56 6.95 -17.18 -8.74
N LEU A 57 5.65 -16.87 -8.68
CA LEU A 57 5.02 -16.18 -7.57
C LEU A 57 3.87 -17.02 -7.03
N ARG A 58 3.95 -17.37 -5.75
CA ARG A 58 2.87 -17.99 -4.96
C ARG A 58 2.17 -16.90 -4.16
N LEU A 59 1.05 -16.43 -4.67
CA LEU A 59 0.20 -15.46 -3.99
C LEU A 59 -0.72 -16.16 -2.99
N SER A 60 -0.82 -15.60 -1.80
CA SER A 60 -1.92 -15.87 -0.88
C SER A 60 -2.81 -14.64 -0.85
N PHE A 61 -4.11 -14.83 -1.05
CA PHE A 61 -5.08 -13.75 -1.11
C PHE A 61 -6.40 -14.13 -0.45
N GLU A 62 -7.17 -13.13 -0.05
CA GLU A 62 -8.50 -13.27 0.53
C GLU A 62 -9.56 -12.75 -0.44
N ARG A 63 -10.61 -13.56 -0.62
CA ARG A 63 -11.81 -13.21 -1.38
C ARG A 63 -13.02 -13.56 -0.53
N GLU A 64 -13.85 -12.56 -0.22
CA GLU A 64 -15.07 -12.73 0.61
C GLU A 64 -14.77 -13.41 1.96
N GLY A 65 -13.64 -13.05 2.59
CA GLY A 65 -13.20 -13.62 3.87
C GLY A 65 -12.62 -15.05 3.79
N ARG A 66 -12.51 -15.63 2.59
CA ARG A 66 -11.88 -16.95 2.38
C ARG A 66 -10.47 -16.80 1.84
N LYS A 67 -9.50 -17.40 2.52
CA LYS A 67 -8.12 -17.50 2.06
C LYS A 67 -8.02 -18.44 0.86
N ARG A 68 -7.29 -18.01 -0.16
CA ARG A 68 -7.01 -18.73 -1.40
C ARG A 68 -5.54 -18.53 -1.76
N ALA A 69 -5.03 -19.44 -2.58
CA ALA A 69 -3.68 -19.33 -3.12
C ALA A 69 -3.74 -19.43 -4.64
N ALA A 70 -2.88 -18.67 -5.31
CA ALA A 70 -2.67 -18.75 -6.74
C ALA A 70 -1.17 -18.79 -7.04
N VAL A 71 -0.81 -19.56 -8.06
CA VAL A 71 0.55 -19.57 -8.58
C VAL A 71 0.50 -18.92 -9.94
N LEU A 72 1.38 -17.95 -10.16
CA LEU A 72 1.54 -17.30 -11.45
C LEU A 72 3.01 -17.23 -11.84
N TRP A 73 3.23 -17.19 -13.14
CA TRP A 73 4.54 -17.06 -13.74
C TRP A 73 4.64 -15.68 -14.38
N ARG A 74 5.72 -14.97 -14.06
CA ARG A 74 6.00 -13.68 -14.65
C ARG A 74 6.31 -13.88 -16.12
N ALA A 75 5.48 -13.30 -16.97
CA ALA A 75 5.63 -13.33 -18.42
C ALA A 75 5.66 -11.88 -18.93
N GLY A 76 6.83 -11.24 -18.84
CA GLY A 76 7.05 -9.85 -19.23
C GLY A 76 7.31 -8.89 -18.07
N PRO A 77 7.15 -7.56 -18.30
CA PRO A 77 7.53 -6.54 -17.32
C PRO A 77 6.60 -6.49 -16.12
N ASP A 78 5.30 -6.76 -16.30
CA ASP A 78 4.26 -6.66 -15.27
C ASP A 78 3.44 -7.95 -15.13
N LEU A 79 2.64 -8.02 -14.06
CA LEU A 79 1.72 -9.13 -13.78
C LEU A 79 0.31 -8.90 -14.35
N GLY A 80 0.06 -7.71 -14.90
CA GLY A 80 -1.26 -7.21 -15.30
C GLY A 80 -2.20 -6.92 -14.13
N LEU A 81 -1.65 -6.47 -13.00
CA LEU A 81 -2.40 -6.05 -11.82
C LEU A 81 -2.32 -4.54 -11.67
N GLU A 82 -3.48 -3.92 -11.42
CA GLU A 82 -3.57 -2.58 -10.86
C GLU A 82 -4.00 -2.72 -9.40
N LEU A 83 -3.30 -2.06 -8.49
CA LEU A 83 -3.54 -2.13 -7.05
C LEU A 83 -4.23 -0.84 -6.59
N GLU A 84 -5.10 -0.94 -5.58
CA GLU A 84 -5.69 0.24 -4.95
C GLU A 84 -4.60 1.07 -4.27
N ALA A 85 -4.66 2.39 -4.44
CA ALA A 85 -3.78 3.31 -3.72
C ALA A 85 -4.14 3.34 -2.22
N PRO A 86 -3.15 3.58 -1.33
CA PRO A 86 -3.40 3.73 0.10
C PRO A 86 -4.44 4.83 0.38
N ARG A 87 -5.35 4.58 1.33
CA ARG A 87 -6.38 5.56 1.68
C ARG A 87 -5.91 6.49 2.80
N PRO A 88 -6.46 7.72 2.89
CA PRO A 88 -6.23 8.58 4.05
C PRO A 88 -6.64 7.87 5.35
N GLY A 89 -5.68 7.70 6.27
CA GLY A 89 -5.83 6.89 7.50
C GLY A 89 -5.10 5.54 7.49
N GLU A 90 -4.59 5.13 6.34
CA GLU A 90 -3.63 4.01 6.16
C GLU A 90 -2.21 4.53 5.87
N ILE A 91 -2.00 5.84 6.05
CA ILE A 91 -0.76 6.54 5.77
C ILE A 91 -0.38 7.26 7.05
N ASP A 92 0.88 7.15 7.46
CA ASP A 92 1.37 7.85 8.64
C ASP A 92 1.35 9.36 8.42
N THR A 93 0.88 10.08 9.44
CA THR A 93 0.70 11.53 9.35
C THR A 93 1.47 12.27 10.43
N CYS A 94 2.02 13.42 10.05
CA CYS A 94 2.88 14.22 10.90
C CYS A 94 2.11 14.70 12.14
N SER A 95 2.65 14.40 13.32
CA SER A 95 2.08 14.89 14.59
C SER A 95 2.56 16.29 15.00
N ASN A 96 3.52 16.86 14.27
CA ASN A 96 4.13 18.15 14.63
C ASN A 96 3.17 19.33 14.53
N LYS A 97 3.15 20.21 15.54
CA LYS A 97 2.33 21.44 15.57
C LYS A 97 3.14 22.69 15.23
N CYS A 98 3.86 22.65 14.11
CA CYS A 98 4.71 23.75 13.68
C CYS A 98 3.89 25.02 13.41
N VAL A 99 4.40 26.18 13.85
CA VAL A 99 3.81 27.51 13.58
C VAL A 99 3.75 27.83 12.08
N PHE A 100 4.67 27.25 11.30
CA PHE A 100 4.79 27.42 9.85
C PHE A 100 4.10 26.31 9.04
N CYS A 101 3.26 25.47 9.65
CA CYS A 101 2.61 24.37 8.93
C CYS A 101 1.57 24.90 7.91
N PHE A 102 1.86 24.77 6.61
CA PHE A 102 0.96 25.20 5.54
C PHE A 102 -0.41 24.52 5.59
N ILE A 103 -0.47 23.25 6.02
CA ILE A 103 -1.74 22.52 6.14
C ILE A 103 -2.63 23.13 7.22
N HIS A 104 -2.06 23.55 8.36
CA HIS A 104 -2.81 24.25 9.41
C HIS A 104 -3.33 25.61 8.95
N GLN A 105 -2.69 26.24 7.96
CA GLN A 105 -3.08 27.54 7.42
C GLN A 105 -4.14 27.43 6.30
N LEU A 106 -4.53 26.21 5.89
CA LEU A 106 -5.55 26.04 4.86
C LEU A 106 -6.94 26.53 5.35
N PRO A 107 -7.70 27.27 4.51
CA PRO A 107 -9.07 27.64 4.81
C PRO A 107 -9.95 26.42 5.06
N ARG A 108 -11.01 26.55 5.88
CA ARG A 108 -11.99 25.47 6.10
C ARG A 108 -12.86 25.23 4.86
N GLY A 109 -13.34 24.00 4.69
CA GLY A 109 -14.28 23.63 3.62
C GLY A 109 -13.62 23.20 2.30
N MET A 110 -12.30 23.06 2.26
CA MET A 110 -11.56 22.55 1.11
C MET A 110 -11.70 21.01 0.98
N ARG A 111 -11.16 20.45 -0.12
CA ARG A 111 -11.13 19.00 -0.34
C ARG A 111 -10.40 18.30 0.81
N ARG A 112 -10.97 17.21 1.33
CA ARG A 112 -10.44 16.45 2.48
C ARG A 112 -8.98 16.03 2.33
N SER A 113 -8.56 15.64 1.13
CA SER A 113 -7.18 15.22 0.83
C SER A 113 -6.15 16.33 1.06
N LEU A 114 -6.55 17.61 1.01
CA LEU A 114 -5.63 18.74 1.25
C LEU A 114 -5.28 18.92 2.72
N TYR A 115 -6.03 18.33 3.64
CA TYR A 115 -5.77 18.44 5.08
C TYR A 115 -4.92 17.29 5.65
N VAL A 116 -4.46 16.37 4.80
CA VAL A 116 -3.63 15.23 5.21
C VAL A 116 -2.18 15.69 5.32
N LYS A 117 -1.62 15.64 6.53
CA LYS A 117 -0.21 15.96 6.79
C LYS A 117 0.64 14.70 6.56
N ASP A 118 0.90 14.39 5.31
CA ASP A 118 1.74 13.26 4.92
C ASP A 118 3.12 13.33 5.61
N ASP A 119 3.50 12.27 6.32
CA ASP A 119 4.84 12.08 6.94
C ASP A 119 5.32 10.64 6.77
N ASP A 120 4.70 9.89 5.86
CA ASP A 120 4.96 8.47 5.66
C ASP A 120 6.23 8.28 4.83
N PHE A 121 7.21 7.59 5.42
CA PHE A 121 8.50 7.33 4.80
C PHE A 121 8.39 6.51 3.51
N ARG A 122 7.51 5.53 3.50
CA ARG A 122 7.33 4.61 2.37
C ARG A 122 6.61 5.28 1.23
N LEU A 123 5.59 6.09 1.52
CA LEU A 123 4.91 6.90 0.51
C LEU A 123 5.85 7.97 -0.08
N SER A 124 6.73 8.52 0.75
CA SER A 124 7.76 9.47 0.31
C SER A 124 8.76 8.85 -0.65
N PHE A 125 9.15 7.59 -0.42
CA PHE A 125 9.97 6.83 -1.36
C PHE A 125 9.29 6.68 -2.73
N LEU A 126 7.98 6.44 -2.77
CA LEU A 126 7.23 6.26 -4.02
C LEU A 126 6.98 7.56 -4.79
N HIS A 127 6.72 8.66 -4.09
CA HIS A 127 6.27 9.92 -4.70
C HIS A 127 7.31 11.04 -4.69
N GLY A 128 8.43 10.86 -4.00
CA GLY A 128 9.49 11.88 -3.91
C GLY A 128 9.13 13.08 -3.03
N ASN A 129 8.24 12.88 -2.07
CA ASN A 129 7.87 13.92 -1.10
C ASN A 129 8.93 14.00 0.03
N TYR A 130 9.04 15.17 0.66
CA TYR A 130 9.90 15.36 1.82
C TYR A 130 9.11 15.15 3.10
N ILE A 131 9.68 14.37 4.02
CA ILE A 131 9.12 14.12 5.36
C ILE A 131 10.05 14.62 6.45
N THR A 132 9.47 14.78 7.63
CA THR A 132 10.16 15.35 8.79
C THR A 132 10.89 14.30 9.63
N LEU A 133 10.72 13.01 9.32
CA LEU A 133 11.37 11.88 10.01
C LEU A 133 11.10 11.85 11.53
N THR A 134 10.10 12.60 12.00
CA THR A 134 9.88 12.82 13.45
C THR A 134 9.12 11.67 14.09
N ASP A 135 8.28 10.99 13.31
CA ASP A 135 7.44 9.88 13.76
C ASP A 135 7.94 8.51 13.21
N LEU A 136 9.25 8.36 12.91
CA LEU A 136 9.85 7.10 12.46
C LEU A 136 10.11 6.11 13.60
N GLU A 137 9.79 4.85 13.38
CA GLU A 137 10.18 3.75 14.27
C GLU A 137 11.51 3.10 13.85
N GLU A 138 12.20 2.44 14.78
CA GLU A 138 13.52 1.82 14.52
C GLU A 138 13.48 0.71 13.46
N HIS A 139 12.31 0.08 13.26
CA HIS A 139 12.12 -0.96 12.24
C HIS A 139 11.91 -0.38 10.81
N GLU A 140 11.80 0.94 10.69
CA GLU A 140 11.62 1.68 9.44
C GLU A 140 12.90 2.36 8.95
N LEU A 141 13.96 2.36 9.77
CA LEU A 141 15.32 2.80 9.45
C LEU A 141 16.12 1.69 8.74
#